data_AF-A0A3S0BZN0-F1
#
_entry.id   AF-A0A3S0BZN0-F1
#
_cell.length_a   1.000
_cell.length_b   1.000
_cell.length_c   1.000
_cell.angle_alpha   90.00
_cell.angle_beta   90.00
_cell.angle_gamma   90.00
#
_symmetry.space_group_name_H-M   'P 1'
#
loop_
_entity.id
_entity.type
_entity.pdbx_description
1 polymer ?
#
loop_
_entity_poly.entity_id
_entity_poly.type
_entity_poly.pdbx_seq_one_letter_code
_entity_poly.pdbx_strand_id
1 'polypeptide(L)'
;MGWSLGLSLGPGGVGSAVGLSGGGVHLIGAFPTIARAVHAATQAASGPATRVVLVHPAGLTVDELGRHLGDLALAGLDVDGIQLRTDVEVLHAVTGHRVLLVDADRDLIAAHPGRTSRFEADRLAALVAKHPHDTTVALTGHPETRDRYHVAARDYAPLLVERPALAALALQIPDTTALVSTPRTAGALRRRPPVLPVLAAIPVIMVLLLLLLL
;
A
#
# COMPACT_ATOMS: atom_id res chain seq x y z
N MET A 1 25.55 0.74 -1.16
CA MET A 1 24.58 1.80 -0.83
C MET A 1 23.21 1.26 -1.16
N GLY A 2 22.25 1.29 -0.23
CA GLY A 2 20.90 0.77 -0.46
C GLY A 2 19.98 1.83 -1.08
N TRP A 3 19.05 1.41 -1.92
CA TRP A 3 17.98 2.27 -2.44
C TRP A 3 16.64 1.55 -2.37
N SER A 4 15.55 2.29 -2.30
CA SER A 4 14.19 1.77 -2.26
C SER A 4 13.43 2.13 -3.53
N LEU A 5 12.55 1.22 -3.95
CA LEU A 5 11.68 1.39 -5.11
C LEU A 5 10.23 1.54 -4.65
N GLY A 6 9.59 2.64 -5.03
CA GLY A 6 8.16 2.86 -4.88
C GLY A 6 7.49 2.70 -6.23
N LEU A 7 6.43 1.91 -6.27
CA LEU A 7 5.57 1.75 -7.44
C LEU A 7 4.13 2.07 -7.05
N SER A 8 3.38 2.71 -7.94
CA SER A 8 1.94 2.95 -7.76
C SER A 8 1.18 2.53 -9.00
N LEU A 9 0.34 1.52 -8.87
CA LEU A 9 -0.49 1.01 -9.96
C LEU A 9 -1.71 1.90 -10.16
N GLY A 10 -2.15 2.02 -11.41
CA GLY A 10 -3.42 2.63 -11.80
C GLY A 10 -3.82 2.21 -13.21
N PRO A 11 -5.08 2.45 -13.61
CA PRO A 11 -5.55 2.08 -14.96
C PRO A 11 -4.77 2.76 -16.09
N GLY A 12 -4.30 4.00 -15.87
CA GLY A 12 -3.45 4.74 -16.80
C GLY A 12 -1.96 4.36 -16.80
N GLY A 13 -1.53 3.38 -16.00
CA GLY A 13 -0.14 2.94 -15.93
C GLY A 13 0.43 2.88 -14.50
N VAL A 14 1.75 2.95 -14.41
CA VAL A 14 2.53 2.74 -13.18
C VAL A 14 3.36 3.98 -12.87
N GLY A 15 3.08 4.62 -11.73
CA GLY A 15 3.96 5.63 -11.16
C GLY A 15 5.18 4.98 -10.52
N SER A 16 6.35 5.59 -10.68
CA SER A 16 7.62 5.11 -10.15
C SER A 16 8.38 6.21 -9.42
N ALA A 17 8.95 5.85 -8.27
CA ALA A 17 9.79 6.70 -7.45
C ALA A 17 10.94 5.89 -6.84
N VAL A 18 12.06 6.55 -6.57
CA VAL A 18 13.23 5.95 -5.91
C VAL A 18 13.58 6.70 -4.64
N GLY A 19 13.88 5.97 -3.56
CA GLY A 19 14.44 6.53 -2.34
C GLY A 19 15.91 6.20 -2.24
N LEU A 20 16.76 7.23 -2.12
CA LEU A 20 18.20 7.04 -1.96
C LEU A 20 18.59 7.19 -0.48
N SER A 21 19.44 6.29 0.01
CA SER A 21 19.98 6.38 1.38
C SER A 21 20.71 7.72 1.56
N GLY A 22 20.15 8.64 2.34
CA GLY A 22 20.70 9.98 2.59
C GLY A 22 20.38 11.05 1.53
N GLY A 23 19.67 10.71 0.44
CA GLY A 23 19.40 11.61 -0.70
C GLY A 23 17.93 12.04 -0.87
N GLY A 24 17.02 11.55 -0.03
CA GLY A 24 15.59 11.81 -0.17
C GLY A 24 14.92 10.90 -1.20
N VAL A 25 13.69 11.25 -1.59
CA VAL A 25 12.88 10.50 -2.57
C VAL A 25 12.76 11.29 -3.86
N HIS A 26 13.02 10.62 -4.98
CA HIS A 26 12.96 11.19 -6.33
C HIS A 26 11.84 10.55 -7.15
N LEU A 27 11.06 11.38 -7.83
CA LEU A 27 10.07 10.93 -8.79
C LEU A 27 10.78 10.50 -10.07
N ILE A 28 10.54 9.27 -10.52
CA ILE A 28 11.06 8.79 -11.81
C ILE A 28 10.08 9.12 -12.93
N GLY A 29 8.78 8.94 -12.69
CA GLY A 29 7.72 9.29 -13.64
C GLY A 29 6.59 8.28 -13.69
N ALA A 30 5.73 8.41 -14.70
CA ALA A 30 4.64 7.48 -14.99
C ALA A 30 4.96 6.68 -16.27
N PHE A 31 4.69 5.38 -16.23
CA PHE A 31 5.05 4.44 -17.29
C PHE A 31 3.86 3.55 -17.67
N PRO A 32 3.76 3.11 -18.92
CA PRO A 32 2.64 2.26 -19.34
C PRO A 32 2.69 0.85 -18.74
N THR A 33 3.86 0.37 -18.30
CA THR A 33 4.03 -0.99 -17.77
C THR A 33 4.96 -1.02 -16.56
N ILE A 34 4.79 -2.05 -15.72
CA ILE A 34 5.66 -2.34 -14.57
C ILE A 34 7.11 -2.51 -15.01
N ALA A 35 7.35 -3.30 -16.07
CA ALA A 35 8.71 -3.51 -16.59
C ALA A 35 9.41 -2.20 -16.97
N ARG A 36 8.70 -1.25 -17.60
CA ARG A 36 9.26 0.06 -17.95
C ARG A 36 9.52 0.93 -16.71
N ALA A 37 8.61 0.91 -15.74
CA ALA A 37 8.77 1.63 -14.48
C ALA A 37 9.99 1.13 -13.68
N VAL A 38 10.16 -0.19 -13.60
CA VAL A 38 11.30 -0.84 -12.93
C VAL A 38 12.60 -0.57 -13.68
N HIS A 39 12.59 -0.71 -15.01
CA HIS A 39 13.76 -0.41 -15.82
C HIS A 39 14.24 1.05 -15.66
N ALA A 40 13.31 2.02 -15.70
CA ALA A 40 13.67 3.42 -15.48
C ALA A 40 14.24 3.67 -14.08
N ALA A 41 13.69 3.03 -13.04
CA ALA A 41 14.20 3.14 -11.69
C ALA A 41 15.61 2.54 -11.53
N THR A 42 15.90 1.41 -12.17
CA THR A 42 17.25 0.79 -12.14
C THR A 42 18.29 1.56 -12.95
N GLN A 43 17.88 2.43 -13.88
CA GLN A 43 18.79 3.39 -14.50
C GLN A 43 19.14 4.55 -13.54
N ALA A 44 18.25 4.89 -12.61
CA ALA A 44 18.45 5.99 -11.66
C ALA A 44 19.23 5.58 -10.40
N ALA A 45 19.31 4.28 -10.09
CA ALA A 45 20.03 3.76 -8.92
C ALA A 45 20.75 2.45 -9.23
N SER A 46 21.99 2.31 -8.74
CA SER A 46 22.82 1.13 -9.01
C SER A 46 22.56 -0.02 -8.03
N GLY A 47 22.58 -1.25 -8.55
CA GLY A 47 22.39 -2.48 -7.77
C GLY A 47 20.91 -2.79 -7.47
N PRO A 48 20.63 -3.90 -6.76
CA PRO A 48 19.26 -4.27 -6.41
C PRO A 48 18.68 -3.34 -5.34
N ALA A 49 17.37 -3.06 -5.44
CA ALA A 49 16.64 -2.32 -4.42
C ALA A 49 16.58 -3.11 -3.11
N THR A 50 16.80 -2.45 -1.97
CA THR A 50 16.76 -3.06 -0.63
C THR A 50 15.35 -3.12 -0.05
N ARG A 51 14.43 -2.30 -0.58
CA ARG A 51 13.01 -2.26 -0.20
C ARG A 51 12.19 -1.93 -1.43
N VAL A 52 11.12 -2.68 -1.65
CA VAL A 52 10.16 -2.42 -2.73
C VAL A 52 8.79 -2.23 -2.10
N VAL A 53 8.12 -1.12 -2.43
CA VAL A 53 6.76 -0.83 -2.00
C VAL A 53 5.87 -0.72 -3.23
N LEU A 54 4.83 -1.55 -3.28
CA LEU A 54 3.81 -1.51 -4.31
C LEU A 54 2.53 -0.94 -3.72
N VAL A 55 2.19 0.27 -4.16
CA VAL A 55 0.89 0.88 -3.91
C VAL A 55 -0.08 0.40 -4.98
N HIS A 56 -1.15 -0.26 -4.58
CA HIS A 56 -2.18 -0.74 -5.48
C HIS A 56 -3.51 -0.02 -5.22
N PRO A 57 -4.36 0.14 -6.25
CA PRO A 57 -5.68 0.69 -6.05
C PRO A 57 -6.51 -0.14 -5.07
N ALA A 58 -7.25 0.54 -4.19
CA ALA A 58 -8.22 -0.14 -3.36
C ALA A 58 -9.29 -0.85 -4.21
N GLY A 59 -9.76 -2.01 -3.75
CA GLY A 59 -10.79 -2.79 -4.43
C GLY A 59 -10.32 -3.60 -5.64
N LEU A 60 -9.00 -3.76 -5.84
CA LEU A 60 -8.51 -4.81 -6.73
C LEU A 60 -8.89 -6.20 -6.22
N THR A 61 -9.22 -7.08 -7.15
CA THR A 61 -9.42 -8.50 -6.88
C THR A 61 -8.08 -9.20 -6.61
N VAL A 62 -8.13 -10.37 -5.97
CA VAL A 62 -6.94 -11.20 -5.73
C VAL A 62 -6.26 -11.60 -7.04
N ASP A 63 -7.04 -11.91 -8.07
CA ASP A 63 -6.50 -12.30 -9.38
C ASP A 63 -5.82 -11.13 -10.11
N GLU A 64 -6.36 -9.92 -10.00
CA GLU A 64 -5.71 -8.70 -10.51
C GLU A 64 -4.40 -8.42 -9.79
N LEU A 65 -4.41 -8.48 -8.45
CA LEU A 65 -3.20 -8.29 -7.66
C LEU A 65 -2.15 -9.36 -7.97
N GLY A 66 -2.57 -10.63 -8.11
CA GLY A 66 -1.73 -11.74 -8.51
C GLY A 66 -1.08 -11.55 -9.88
N ARG A 67 -1.81 -11.02 -10.87
CA ARG A 67 -1.24 -10.66 -12.17
C ARG A 67 -0.16 -9.59 -12.05
N HIS A 68 -0.41 -8.52 -11.29
CA HIS A 68 0.58 -7.46 -11.08
C HIS A 68 1.83 -7.96 -10.33
N LEU A 69 1.68 -8.85 -9.36
CA LEU A 69 2.80 -9.52 -8.71
C LEU A 69 3.60 -10.39 -9.69
N GLY A 70 2.93 -11.10 -10.60
CA GLY A 70 3.58 -11.82 -11.69
C GLY A 70 4.40 -10.89 -12.60
N ASP A 71 3.85 -9.75 -12.98
CA ASP A 71 4.56 -8.75 -13.79
C ASP A 71 5.80 -8.17 -13.07
N LEU A 72 5.72 -8.01 -11.74
CA LEU A 72 6.87 -7.59 -10.91
C LEU A 72 7.97 -8.65 -10.89
N ALA A 73 7.60 -9.93 -10.76
CA ALA A 73 8.55 -11.03 -10.85
C ALA A 73 9.24 -11.08 -12.23
N LEU A 74 8.47 -10.91 -13.31
CA LEU A 74 8.99 -10.84 -14.68
C LEU A 74 9.91 -9.62 -14.90
N ALA A 75 9.67 -8.52 -14.17
CA ALA A 75 10.55 -7.36 -14.16
C ALA A 75 11.83 -7.54 -13.32
N GLY A 76 12.03 -8.71 -12.71
CA GLY A 76 13.23 -9.07 -11.95
C GLY A 76 13.20 -8.66 -10.48
N LEU A 77 12.03 -8.35 -9.92
CA LEU A 77 11.87 -8.06 -8.50
C LEU A 77 11.56 -9.31 -7.70
N ASP A 78 12.13 -9.41 -6.50
CA ASP A 78 11.76 -10.45 -5.54
C ASP A 78 10.41 -10.14 -4.91
N VAL A 79 9.38 -10.86 -5.35
CA VAL A 79 7.98 -10.67 -4.92
C VAL A 79 7.76 -10.98 -3.44
N ASP A 80 8.57 -11.86 -2.84
CA ASP A 80 8.42 -12.24 -1.43
C ASP A 80 8.81 -11.08 -0.48
N GLY A 81 9.60 -10.11 -0.98
CA GLY A 81 10.02 -8.92 -0.25
C GLY A 81 9.22 -7.65 -0.56
N ILE A 82 8.16 -7.73 -1.38
CA ILE A 82 7.37 -6.55 -1.78
C ILE A 82 6.36 -6.19 -0.69
N GLN A 83 6.46 -4.96 -0.21
CA GLN A 83 5.49 -4.37 0.71
C GLN A 83 4.27 -3.88 -0.08
N LEU A 84 3.11 -4.51 0.15
CA LEU A 84 1.84 -4.14 -0.45
C LEU A 84 1.13 -3.09 0.40
N ARG A 85 0.66 -2.01 -0.23
CA ARG A 85 -0.18 -0.99 0.40
C ARG A 85 -1.30 -0.57 -0.54
N THR A 86 -2.47 -0.27 0.00
CA THR A 86 -3.51 0.40 -0.80
C THR A 86 -3.22 1.89 -0.91
N ASP A 87 -3.69 2.50 -2.00
CA ASP A 87 -3.66 3.96 -2.18
C ASP A 87 -4.29 4.73 -1.02
N VAL A 88 -5.46 4.27 -0.56
CA VAL A 88 -6.16 4.89 0.59
C VAL A 88 -5.42 4.74 1.92
N GLU A 89 -4.67 3.66 2.15
CA GLU A 89 -3.84 3.49 3.35
C GLU A 89 -2.64 4.44 3.34
N VAL A 90 -2.01 4.63 2.17
CA VAL A 90 -0.92 5.60 2.02
C VAL A 90 -1.43 7.00 2.29
N LEU A 91 -2.54 7.39 1.66
CA LEU A 91 -3.14 8.72 1.84
C LEU A 91 -3.63 8.96 3.28
N HIS A 92 -4.19 7.94 3.92
CA HIS A 92 -4.61 8.02 5.32
C HIS A 92 -3.41 8.30 6.22
N ALA A 93 -2.31 7.57 6.03
CA ALA A 93 -1.09 7.77 6.80
C ALA A 93 -0.42 9.14 6.55
N VAL A 94 -0.57 9.71 5.35
CA VAL A 94 -0.11 11.09 5.05
C VAL A 94 -0.96 12.13 5.78
N THR A 95 -2.28 11.99 5.69
CA THR A 95 -3.21 13.06 6.06
C THR A 95 -3.63 13.01 7.52
N GLY A 96 -3.50 11.85 8.18
CA GLY A 96 -4.03 11.63 9.52
C GLY A 96 -5.56 11.63 9.62
N HIS A 97 -6.25 11.81 8.49
CA HIS A 97 -7.69 11.94 8.40
C HIS A 97 -8.31 10.72 7.72
N ARG A 98 -9.61 10.54 7.86
CA ARG A 98 -10.35 9.57 7.05
C ARG A 98 -10.22 9.97 5.57
N VAL A 99 -9.86 9.03 4.72
CA VAL A 99 -9.68 9.29 3.28
C VAL A 99 -10.87 8.75 2.50
N LEU A 100 -11.39 9.58 1.59
CA LEU A 100 -12.31 9.21 0.53
C LEU A 100 -11.61 9.44 -0.81
N LEU A 101 -11.07 8.39 -1.41
CA LEU A 101 -10.41 8.45 -2.71
C LEU A 101 -11.42 8.14 -3.83
N VAL A 102 -11.66 9.13 -4.68
CA VAL A 102 -12.40 8.96 -5.93
C VAL A 102 -11.41 8.50 -7.01
N ASP A 103 -11.68 7.33 -7.58
CA ASP A 103 -10.93 6.77 -8.70
C ASP A 103 -11.73 7.00 -9.99
N ALA A 104 -11.33 8.05 -10.72
CA ALA A 104 -12.02 8.49 -11.91
C ALA A 104 -12.00 7.47 -13.05
N ASP A 105 -10.93 6.68 -13.14
CA ASP A 105 -10.74 5.69 -14.19
C ASP A 105 -11.61 4.45 -13.96
N ARG A 106 -11.93 4.12 -12.70
CA ARG A 106 -12.73 2.94 -12.34
C ARG A 106 -14.18 3.26 -11.97
N ASP A 107 -14.57 4.54 -11.91
CA ASP A 107 -15.91 4.98 -11.46
C ASP A 107 -16.20 4.53 -10.02
N LEU A 108 -15.20 4.62 -9.13
CA LEU A 108 -15.27 4.14 -7.75
C LEU A 108 -14.95 5.24 -6.72
N ILE A 109 -15.47 5.04 -5.52
CA ILE A 109 -15.01 5.68 -4.29
C ILE A 109 -14.48 4.62 -3.33
N ALA A 110 -13.25 4.82 -2.87
CA ALA A 110 -12.58 4.00 -1.87
C ALA A 110 -12.47 4.78 -0.56
N ALA A 111 -12.77 4.13 0.56
CA ALA A 111 -12.71 4.75 1.87
C ALA A 111 -11.69 4.03 2.76
N HIS A 112 -10.92 4.79 3.55
CA HIS A 112 -10.12 4.24 4.64
C HIS A 112 -10.34 5.02 5.94
N PRO A 113 -10.77 4.34 7.02
CA PRO A 113 -11.26 2.96 7.04
C PRO A 113 -12.57 2.81 6.23
N GLY A 114 -12.75 1.70 5.53
CA GLY A 114 -13.99 1.45 4.78
C GLY A 114 -13.86 0.48 3.60
N ARG A 115 -14.92 0.41 2.80
CA ARG A 115 -15.01 -0.42 1.59
C ARG A 115 -15.05 0.46 0.35
N THR A 116 -14.73 -0.13 -0.79
CA THR A 116 -14.96 0.45 -2.10
C THR A 116 -16.43 0.36 -2.50
N SER A 117 -16.89 1.33 -3.27
CA SER A 117 -18.22 1.34 -3.89
C SER A 117 -18.20 2.16 -5.17
N ARG A 118 -19.26 2.08 -5.98
CA ARG A 118 -19.43 2.96 -7.14
C ARG A 118 -19.43 4.43 -6.73
N PHE A 119 -18.87 5.28 -7.58
CA PHE A 119 -18.93 6.73 -7.40
C PHE A 119 -20.33 7.25 -7.69
N GLU A 120 -20.89 7.98 -6.73
CA GLU A 120 -22.13 8.76 -6.84
C GLU A 120 -21.93 10.06 -6.04
N ALA A 121 -22.30 11.21 -6.61
CA ALA A 121 -22.06 12.51 -5.96
C ALA A 121 -22.80 12.63 -4.62
N ASP A 122 -24.07 12.20 -4.56
CA ASP A 122 -24.86 12.19 -3.33
C ASP A 122 -24.26 11.28 -2.27
N ARG A 123 -23.66 10.17 -2.70
CA ARG A 123 -22.96 9.25 -1.80
C ARG A 123 -21.68 9.85 -1.25
N LEU A 124 -20.90 10.55 -2.08
CA LEU A 124 -19.74 11.29 -1.61
C LEU A 124 -20.15 12.32 -0.55
N ALA A 125 -21.19 13.11 -0.84
CA ALA A 125 -21.73 14.10 0.09
C ALA A 125 -22.17 13.46 1.41
N ALA A 126 -22.92 12.36 1.35
CA ALA A 126 -23.35 11.61 2.53
C ALA A 126 -22.17 11.04 3.34
N LEU A 127 -21.10 10.61 2.67
CA LEU A 127 -19.91 10.07 3.32
C LEU A 127 -19.06 11.17 3.96
N VAL A 128 -18.97 12.35 3.37
CA VAL A 128 -18.30 13.52 3.96
C VAL A 128 -19.10 14.05 5.15
N ALA A 129 -20.43 14.15 5.02
CA ALA A 129 -21.31 14.66 6.08
C ALA A 129 -21.24 13.88 7.40
N LYS A 130 -20.82 12.61 7.37
CA LYS A 130 -20.60 11.81 8.59
C LYS A 130 -19.46 12.35 9.46
N HIS A 131 -18.41 12.90 8.83
CA HIS A 131 -17.20 13.39 9.50
C HIS A 131 -16.64 14.60 8.73
N PRO A 132 -17.32 15.76 8.75
CA PRO A 132 -17.05 16.86 7.83
C PRO A 132 -15.68 17.53 8.07
N HIS A 133 -15.15 17.47 9.29
CA HIS A 133 -13.87 18.08 9.65
C HIS A 133 -12.69 17.09 9.64
N ASP A 134 -12.98 15.78 9.59
CA ASP A 134 -11.98 14.72 9.68
C ASP A 134 -11.92 13.86 8.41
N THR A 135 -12.47 14.35 7.29
CA THR A 135 -12.48 13.65 6.00
C THR A 135 -11.69 14.43 4.97
N THR A 136 -10.67 13.78 4.39
CA THR A 136 -9.97 14.27 3.21
C THR A 136 -10.53 13.57 1.97
N VAL A 137 -11.02 14.36 1.01
CA VAL A 137 -11.39 13.86 -0.31
C VAL A 137 -10.16 13.91 -1.22
N ALA A 138 -9.86 12.80 -1.88
CA ALA A 138 -8.78 12.67 -2.83
C ALA A 138 -9.34 12.22 -4.19
N LEU A 139 -8.66 12.60 -5.26
CA LEU A 139 -9.07 12.30 -6.63
C LEU A 139 -7.88 11.80 -7.44
N THR A 140 -8.00 10.60 -8.01
CA THR A 140 -7.01 10.02 -8.91
C THR A 140 -7.65 9.59 -10.22
N GLY A 141 -6.83 9.46 -11.25
CA GLY A 141 -7.23 9.01 -12.59
C GLY A 141 -6.59 9.84 -13.70
N HIS A 142 -6.84 9.46 -14.93
CA HIS A 142 -6.31 10.14 -16.11
C HIS A 142 -6.88 11.58 -16.19
N PRO A 143 -6.09 12.60 -16.61
CA PRO A 143 -6.58 13.98 -16.69
C PRO A 143 -7.89 14.12 -17.47
N GLU A 144 -8.04 13.39 -18.58
CA GLU A 144 -9.23 13.42 -19.44
C GLU A 144 -10.49 12.86 -18.77
N THR A 145 -10.36 11.86 -17.90
CA THR A 145 -11.51 11.25 -17.19
C THR A 145 -11.82 12.00 -15.90
N ARG A 146 -10.82 12.66 -15.32
CA ARG A 146 -10.86 13.29 -13.99
C ARG A 146 -11.78 14.50 -13.91
N ASP A 147 -11.92 15.27 -15.00
CA ASP A 147 -12.62 16.56 -14.99
C ASP A 147 -14.06 16.47 -14.44
N ARG A 148 -14.83 15.45 -14.85
CA ARG A 148 -16.21 15.27 -14.37
C ARG A 148 -16.28 15.05 -12.86
N TYR A 149 -15.32 14.31 -12.31
CA TYR A 149 -15.26 14.01 -10.88
C TYR A 149 -14.70 15.17 -10.08
N HIS A 150 -13.78 15.95 -10.67
CA HIS A 150 -13.30 17.18 -10.08
C HIS A 150 -14.44 18.19 -9.88
N VAL A 151 -15.33 18.32 -10.86
CA VAL A 151 -16.54 19.15 -10.73
C VAL A 151 -17.46 18.60 -9.63
N ALA A 152 -17.72 17.28 -9.64
CA ALA A 152 -18.60 16.65 -8.65
C ALA A 152 -18.07 16.70 -7.21
N ALA A 153 -16.75 16.73 -7.03
CA ALA A 153 -16.10 16.80 -5.72
C ALA A 153 -15.62 18.22 -5.35
N ARG A 154 -15.90 19.23 -6.19
CA ARG A 154 -15.35 20.59 -6.09
C ARG A 154 -15.53 21.22 -4.71
N ASP A 155 -16.71 21.03 -4.12
CA ASP A 155 -17.07 21.62 -2.82
C ASP A 155 -16.26 21.04 -1.66
N TYR A 156 -15.52 19.95 -1.89
CA TYR A 156 -14.65 19.29 -0.92
C TYR A 156 -13.16 19.53 -1.17
N ALA A 157 -12.80 20.41 -2.12
CA ALA A 157 -11.41 20.76 -2.47
C ALA A 157 -10.50 19.52 -2.61
N PRO A 158 -10.77 18.62 -3.58
CA PRO A 158 -10.17 17.30 -3.61
C PRO A 158 -8.65 17.37 -3.84
N LEU A 159 -7.89 16.61 -3.04
CA LEU A 159 -6.46 16.41 -3.26
C LEU A 159 -6.24 15.61 -4.56
N LEU A 160 -5.55 16.21 -5.54
CA LEU A 160 -5.18 15.49 -6.76
C LEU A 160 -4.02 14.53 -6.49
N VAL A 161 -4.23 13.25 -6.78
CA VAL A 161 -3.28 12.18 -6.49
C VAL A 161 -2.68 11.65 -7.79
N GLU A 162 -1.45 12.08 -8.06
CA GLU A 162 -0.62 11.59 -9.15
C GLU A 162 0.13 10.32 -8.74
N ARG A 163 0.15 9.30 -9.61
CA ARG A 163 0.74 7.98 -9.29
C ARG A 163 2.21 8.04 -8.88
N PRO A 164 3.11 8.79 -9.56
CA PRO A 164 4.50 8.87 -9.14
C PRO A 164 4.64 9.51 -7.76
N ALA A 165 3.83 10.53 -7.46
CA ALA A 165 3.82 11.18 -6.15
C ALA A 165 3.34 10.22 -5.05
N LEU A 166 2.31 9.43 -5.33
CA LEU A 166 1.82 8.41 -4.40
C LEU A 166 2.87 7.33 -4.12
N ALA A 167 3.60 6.90 -5.15
CA ALA A 167 4.73 5.97 -5.00
C ALA A 167 5.83 6.56 -4.11
N ALA A 168 6.16 7.84 -4.27
CA ALA A 168 7.12 8.52 -3.42
C ALA A 168 6.65 8.66 -1.96
N LEU A 169 5.39 9.03 -1.75
CA LEU A 169 4.80 9.12 -0.40
C LEU A 169 4.88 7.78 0.34
N ALA A 170 4.61 6.69 -0.36
CA ALA A 170 4.68 5.34 0.23
C ALA A 170 6.10 4.94 0.68
N LEU A 171 7.15 5.51 0.05
CA LEU A 171 8.53 5.30 0.50
C LEU A 171 8.86 6.08 1.77
N GLN A 172 8.30 7.30 1.92
CA GLN A 172 8.60 8.20 3.04
C GLN A 172 7.89 7.79 4.34
N ILE A 173 6.73 7.14 4.23
CA ILE A 173 5.91 6.81 5.39
C ILE A 173 6.26 5.39 5.88
N PRO A 174 6.83 5.24 7.09
CA PRO A 174 7.05 3.94 7.69
C PRO A 174 5.70 3.24 7.97
N ASP A 175 5.68 1.91 7.93
CA ASP A 175 4.47 1.15 8.24
C ASP A 175 4.00 1.42 9.66
N THR A 176 2.69 1.69 9.82
CA THR A 176 1.99 1.61 11.11
C THR A 176 1.29 0.27 11.30
N THR A 177 1.21 -0.57 10.28
CA THR A 177 0.56 -1.89 10.33
C THR A 177 1.49 -2.97 9.79
N ALA A 178 1.92 -3.87 10.68
CA ALA A 178 2.72 -5.03 10.36
C ALA A 178 2.00 -5.94 9.34
N LEU A 179 2.66 -6.14 8.19
CA LEU A 179 2.71 -7.37 7.39
C LEU A 179 1.38 -8.12 7.16
N VAL A 180 0.75 -7.88 6.00
CA VAL A 180 0.10 -8.98 5.26
C VAL A 180 1.19 -9.62 4.38
N SER A 181 2.08 -10.37 5.02
CA SER A 181 2.85 -11.41 4.33
C SER A 181 1.87 -12.54 4.08
N THR A 182 1.45 -12.78 2.84
CA THR A 182 0.69 -13.99 2.50
C THR A 182 1.52 -15.21 2.90
N PRO A 183 1.10 -16.02 3.89
CA PRO A 183 1.82 -17.23 4.23
C PRO A 183 1.63 -18.23 3.08
N ARG A 184 2.72 -18.74 2.51
CA ARG A 184 2.68 -19.88 1.58
C ARG A 184 1.98 -21.07 2.26
N THR A 185 0.89 -21.53 1.66
CA THR A 185 0.35 -22.90 1.84
C THR A 185 1.12 -23.96 1.02
N ALA A 186 2.24 -23.60 0.39
CA ALA A 186 3.09 -24.53 -0.37
C ALA A 186 4.20 -25.24 0.46
N GLY A 187 4.25 -25.01 1.78
CA GLY A 187 5.27 -25.57 2.67
C GLY A 187 4.79 -26.60 3.69
N ALA A 188 3.56 -27.13 3.57
CA ALA A 188 2.95 -28.01 4.57
C ALA A 188 3.61 -29.40 4.74
N LEU A 189 4.73 -29.68 4.06
CA LEU A 189 5.49 -30.91 4.23
C LEU A 189 7.01 -30.63 4.24
N ARG A 190 7.50 -29.87 5.23
CA ARG A 190 8.91 -29.97 5.65
C ARG A 190 9.10 -29.57 7.12
N ARG A 191 9.26 -30.61 7.94
CA ARG A 191 9.94 -30.68 9.24
C ARG A 191 9.65 -29.55 10.24
N ARG A 192 8.71 -29.84 11.13
CA ARG A 192 8.60 -29.22 12.46
C ARG A 192 9.88 -29.51 13.26
N PRO A 193 10.70 -28.53 13.67
CA PRO A 193 11.63 -28.74 14.78
C PRO A 193 10.80 -28.92 16.07
N PRO A 194 11.15 -29.85 16.97
CA PRO A 194 10.45 -30.00 18.23
C PRO A 194 10.66 -28.72 19.06
N VAL A 195 9.57 -27.99 19.30
CA VAL A 195 9.55 -26.91 20.29
C VAL A 195 9.66 -27.56 21.66
N LEU A 196 10.81 -27.37 22.32
CA LEU A 196 11.00 -27.74 23.72
C LEU A 196 9.98 -26.97 24.59
N PRO A 197 9.21 -27.63 25.47
CA PRO A 197 8.21 -26.96 26.30
C PRO A 197 8.89 -26.33 27.53
N VAL A 198 9.65 -25.26 27.36
CA VAL A 198 10.33 -24.56 28.48
C VAL A 198 9.40 -23.55 29.18
N LEU A 199 8.30 -23.12 28.55
CA LEU A 199 7.41 -22.09 29.10
C LEU A 199 6.25 -22.63 29.95
N ALA A 200 6.04 -23.95 30.01
CA ALA A 200 5.00 -24.55 30.86
C ALA A 200 5.50 -24.91 32.29
N ALA A 201 6.81 -24.88 32.54
CA ALA A 201 7.40 -25.28 33.83
C ALA A 201 7.44 -24.14 34.87
N ILE A 202 7.37 -22.89 34.44
CA ILE A 202 7.51 -21.71 35.32
C ILE A 202 6.35 -21.57 36.33
N PRO A 203 5.05 -21.74 35.96
CA PRO A 203 3.98 -21.59 36.95
C PRO A 203 3.92 -22.76 37.95
N VAL A 204 4.37 -23.96 37.57
CA VAL A 204 4.30 -25.16 38.44
C VAL A 204 5.38 -25.13 39.53
N ILE A 205 6.61 -24.71 39.20
CA ILE A 205 7.70 -24.62 40.19
C ILE A 205 7.39 -23.53 41.23
N MET A 206 6.77 -22.43 40.82
CA MET A 206 6.43 -21.34 41.73
C MET A 206 5.35 -21.73 42.76
N VAL A 207 4.36 -22.54 42.34
CA VAL A 207 3.33 -23.08 43.25
C VAL A 207 3.90 -24.09 44.23
N LEU A 208 4.84 -24.94 43.78
CA LEU A 208 5.46 -25.96 44.65
C LEU A 208 6.37 -25.34 45.72
N LEU A 209 7.09 -24.27 45.38
CA LEU A 209 7.91 -23.51 46.34
C LEU A 209 7.07 -22.75 47.36
N LEU A 210 5.90 -22.22 46.96
CA LEU A 210 4.99 -21.55 47.89
C LEU A 210 4.39 -22.52 48.92
N LEU A 211 4.10 -23.76 48.51
CA LEU A 211 3.58 -24.81 49.39
C LEU A 211 4.63 -25.37 50.37
N LEU A 212 5.92 -25.28 50.04
CA LEU A 212 7.02 -25.75 50.89
C LEU A 212 7.49 -24.70 51.92
N LEU A 213 7.07 -23.44 51.76
CA LEU A 213 7.41 -22.31 52.64
C LEU A 213 6.30 -21.99 53.66
N LEU A 214 5.22 -22.78 53.69
CA LEU A 214 4.06 -22.62 54.58
C LEU A 214 3.98 -23.72 55.62
#